data_AF-A0A7S3HMW8-F1
#
_entry.id   AF-A0A7S3HMW8-F1
#
_cell.length_a   1.000
_cell.length_b   1.000
_cell.length_c   1.000
_cell.angle_alpha   90.00
_cell.angle_beta   90.00
_cell.angle_gamma   90.00
#
_symmetry.space_group_name_H-M   'P 1'
#
loop_
_entity.id
_entity.type
_entity.pdbx_description
1 polymer ?
#
loop_
_entity_poly.entity_id
_entity_poly.type
_entity_poly.pdbx_seq_one_letter_code
_entity_poly.pdbx_strand_id
1 'polypeptide(L)'
;AMADAGIRVVYPDAPTVPYTLMRGHMMPVWFDRVAMAYNAPEDKEGMARSVEQVDVEIDRLVAEGVPAESIGVVGFSMGGCLALHVVYGRSRYAGKLALCGAMSTFLAEDSSVDALAARRFAGEAARRPP
;
A
#
# COMPACT_ATOMS: atom_id res chain seq x y z
N ALA A 1 15.33 8.88 18.24
CA ALA A 1 15.16 8.10 16.99
C ALA A 1 13.95 7.18 17.12
N MET A 2 13.41 6.63 16.02
CA MET A 2 12.28 5.68 16.09
C MET A 2 12.58 4.47 17.00
N ALA A 3 13.83 4.00 16.99
CA ALA A 3 14.30 2.95 17.88
C ALA A 3 14.16 3.32 19.38
N ASP A 4 14.45 4.56 19.78
CA ASP A 4 14.33 5.03 21.17
C ASP A 4 12.87 5.10 21.64
N ALA A 5 11.93 5.19 20.70
CA ALA A 5 10.49 5.12 20.95
C ALA A 5 9.96 3.67 20.91
N GLY A 6 10.83 2.66 20.80
CA GLY A 6 10.44 1.25 20.70
C GLY A 6 9.83 0.86 19.34
N ILE A 7 10.03 1.69 18.30
CA ILE A 7 9.48 1.44 16.96
C ILE A 7 10.54 0.74 16.10
N ARG A 8 10.24 -0.48 15.68
CA ARG A 8 10.99 -1.18 14.63
C ARG A 8 10.53 -0.69 13.26
N VAL A 9 11.47 -0.39 12.39
CA VAL A 9 11.20 0.00 11.00
C VAL A 9 11.75 -1.07 10.05
N VAL A 10 10.91 -1.49 9.10
CA VAL A 10 11.27 -2.44 8.03
C VAL A 10 11.18 -1.72 6.70
N TYR A 11 12.21 -1.84 5.87
CA TYR A 11 12.28 -1.24 4.54
C TYR A 11 12.34 -2.35 3.48
N PRO A 12 11.19 -2.80 2.94
CA PRO A 12 11.20 -3.74 1.83
C PRO A 12 11.63 -3.03 0.54
N ASP A 13 12.46 -3.70 -0.27
CA ASP A 13 12.89 -3.21 -1.57
C ASP A 13 11.84 -3.50 -2.65
N ALA A 14 11.62 -2.54 -3.55
CA ALA A 14 10.80 -2.77 -4.73
C ALA A 14 11.46 -3.80 -5.67
N PRO A 15 10.69 -4.69 -6.31
CA PRO A 15 11.24 -5.62 -7.26
C PRO A 15 11.78 -4.87 -8.49
N THR A 16 12.82 -5.43 -9.11
CA THR A 16 13.34 -4.91 -10.38
C THR A 16 12.53 -5.52 -11.53
N VAL A 17 11.70 -4.72 -12.18
CA VAL A 17 10.78 -5.15 -13.26
C VAL A 17 10.86 -4.19 -14.46
N PRO A 18 10.44 -4.61 -15.66
CA PRO A 18 10.33 -3.70 -16.80
C PRO A 18 9.34 -2.56 -16.49
N TYR A 19 9.72 -1.32 -16.77
CA TYR A 19 8.88 -0.14 -16.50
C TYR A 19 8.49 0.60 -17.79
N THR A 20 7.19 0.69 -18.07
CA THR A 20 6.66 1.23 -19.34
C THR A 20 7.02 2.70 -19.54
N LEU A 21 6.91 3.54 -18.49
CA LEU A 21 7.33 4.95 -18.55
C LEU A 21 8.84 5.11 -18.83
N MET A 22 9.64 4.09 -18.54
CA MET A 22 11.07 4.05 -18.86
C MET A 22 11.35 3.17 -20.08
N ARG A 23 10.43 3.13 -21.06
CA ARG A 23 10.61 2.41 -22.34
C ARG A 23 10.96 0.92 -22.17
N GLY A 24 10.46 0.28 -21.11
CA GLY A 24 10.70 -1.13 -20.81
C GLY A 24 12.04 -1.43 -20.14
N HIS A 25 12.82 -0.42 -19.74
CA HIS A 25 14.02 -0.63 -18.94
C HIS A 25 13.68 -1.26 -17.57
N MET A 26 14.57 -2.11 -17.07
CA MET A 26 14.45 -2.74 -15.75
C MET A 26 14.69 -1.69 -14.65
N MET A 27 13.68 -1.44 -13.82
CA MET A 27 13.73 -0.44 -12.76
C MET A 27 13.21 -1.02 -11.44
N PRO A 28 13.71 -0.59 -10.28
CA PRO A 28 13.12 -0.93 -8.99
C PRO A 28 11.81 -0.14 -8.81
N VAL A 29 10.68 -0.76 -9.18
CA VAL A 29 9.34 -0.15 -9.10
C VAL A 29 8.34 -1.16 -8.55
N TRP A 30 7.38 -0.69 -7.76
CA TRP A 30 6.37 -1.56 -7.14
C TRP A 30 5.42 -2.14 -8.19
N PHE A 31 4.92 -1.30 -9.08
CA PHE A 31 3.97 -1.66 -10.13
C PHE A 31 4.21 -0.79 -11.37
N ASP A 32 3.74 -1.26 -12.52
CA ASP A 32 3.96 -0.55 -13.78
C ASP A 32 3.04 0.67 -13.91
N ARG A 33 3.46 1.63 -14.73
CA ARG A 33 2.65 2.77 -15.15
C ARG A 33 2.85 3.00 -16.62
N VAL A 34 1.74 3.16 -17.34
CA VAL A 34 1.75 3.49 -18.77
C VAL A 34 1.80 5.00 -19.03
N ALA A 35 1.30 5.79 -18.08
CA ALA A 35 1.30 7.25 -18.14
C ALA A 35 1.32 7.87 -16.73
N MET A 36 1.74 9.13 -16.64
CA MET A 36 1.68 9.91 -15.39
C MET A 36 0.30 10.52 -15.11
N ALA A 37 -0.60 10.50 -16.09
CA ALA A 37 -1.94 11.10 -16.01
C ALA A 37 -2.83 10.39 -14.98
N TYR A 38 -3.77 11.14 -14.40
CA TYR A 38 -4.73 10.65 -13.40
C TYR A 38 -5.66 9.55 -13.93
N ASN A 39 -6.10 9.68 -15.19
CA ASN A 39 -6.95 8.72 -15.88
C ASN A 39 -6.19 7.54 -16.51
N ALA A 40 -4.89 7.41 -16.23
CA ALA A 40 -4.14 6.24 -16.66
C ALA A 40 -4.62 5.02 -15.86
N PRO A 41 -4.81 3.86 -16.52
CA PRO A 41 -5.30 2.66 -15.84
C PRO A 41 -4.30 2.18 -14.78
N GLU A 42 -4.84 1.69 -13.66
CA GLU A 42 -4.07 1.00 -12.63
C GLU A 42 -3.51 -0.33 -13.15
N ASP A 43 -2.22 -0.60 -12.90
CA ASP A 43 -1.63 -1.94 -13.04
C ASP A 43 -2.11 -2.84 -11.90
N LYS A 44 -3.31 -3.41 -12.07
CA LYS A 44 -3.99 -4.21 -11.04
C LYS A 44 -3.22 -5.47 -10.67
N GLU A 45 -2.47 -6.06 -11.60
CA GLU A 45 -1.68 -7.26 -11.35
C GLU A 45 -0.37 -6.92 -10.64
N GLY A 46 0.35 -5.90 -11.11
CA GLY A 46 1.55 -5.40 -10.41
C GLY A 46 1.23 -4.95 -9.00
N MET A 47 0.17 -4.17 -8.83
CA MET A 47 -0.29 -3.74 -7.50
C MET A 47 -0.60 -4.94 -6.60
N ALA A 48 -1.29 -5.98 -7.10
CA ALA A 48 -1.58 -7.17 -6.30
C ALA A 48 -0.29 -7.91 -5.88
N ARG A 49 0.72 -8.00 -6.77
CA ARG A 49 2.03 -8.57 -6.43
C ARG A 49 2.76 -7.73 -5.38
N SER A 50 2.76 -6.41 -5.51
CA SER A 50 3.40 -5.53 -4.52
C SER A 50 2.72 -5.62 -3.16
N VAL A 51 1.38 -5.68 -3.14
CA VAL A 51 0.61 -5.85 -1.91
C VAL A 51 1.03 -7.15 -1.24
N GLU A 52 1.04 -8.27 -1.97
CA GLU A 52 1.46 -9.58 -1.42
C GLU A 52 2.88 -9.53 -0.83
N GLN A 53 3.81 -8.81 -1.48
CA GLN A 53 5.17 -8.67 -0.96
C GLN A 53 5.20 -7.95 0.40
N VAL A 54 4.44 -6.86 0.57
CA VAL A 54 4.32 -6.16 1.86
C VAL A 54 3.65 -7.06 2.90
N ASP A 55 2.62 -7.77 2.46
CA ASP A 55 1.85 -8.73 3.24
C ASP A 55 2.72 -9.86 3.82
N VAL A 56 3.70 -10.36 3.06
CA VAL A 56 4.72 -11.33 3.53
C VAL A 56 5.60 -10.72 4.62
N GLU A 57 5.97 -9.44 4.53
CA GLU A 57 6.73 -8.78 5.59
C GLU A 57 5.88 -8.58 6.85
N ILE A 58 4.59 -8.27 6.70
CA ILE A 58 3.65 -8.19 7.83
C ILE A 58 3.51 -9.58 8.48
N ASP A 59 3.38 -10.66 7.70
CA ASP A 59 3.32 -12.02 8.24
C ASP A 59 4.55 -12.36 9.09
N ARG A 60 5.75 -11.96 8.66
CA ARG A 60 6.97 -12.16 9.44
C ARG A 60 6.90 -11.43 10.78
N LEU A 61 6.48 -10.16 10.78
CA LEU A 61 6.33 -9.38 12.01
C LEU A 61 5.29 -9.99 12.95
N VAL A 62 4.15 -10.46 12.40
CA VAL A 62 3.11 -11.14 13.18
C VAL A 62 3.61 -12.47 13.75
N ALA A 63 4.37 -13.25 12.97
CA ALA A 63 4.99 -14.49 13.44
C ALA A 63 6.02 -14.26 14.55
N GLU A 64 6.67 -13.10 14.56
CA GLU A 64 7.57 -12.65 15.63
C GLU A 64 6.81 -12.08 16.86
N GLY A 65 5.48 -12.08 16.84
CA GLY A 65 4.63 -11.68 17.96
C GLY A 65 4.19 -10.22 17.96
N VAL A 66 4.40 -9.47 16.88
CA VAL A 66 3.88 -8.10 16.74
C VAL A 66 2.41 -8.15 16.31
N PRO A 67 1.44 -7.67 17.12
CA PRO A 67 0.04 -7.64 16.71
C PRO A 67 -0.16 -6.77 15.47
N ALA A 68 -0.99 -7.21 14.52
CA ALA A 68 -1.27 -6.46 13.28
C ALA A 68 -1.79 -5.04 13.58
N GLU A 69 -2.58 -4.87 14.63
CA GLU A 69 -3.12 -3.59 15.11
C GLU A 69 -2.08 -2.63 15.71
N SER A 70 -0.82 -3.08 15.82
CA SER A 70 0.34 -2.26 16.20
C SER A 70 1.27 -1.97 15.02
N ILE A 71 0.97 -2.49 13.81
CA ILE A 71 1.78 -2.32 12.61
C ILE A 71 1.23 -1.16 11.78
N GLY A 72 2.10 -0.23 11.40
CA GLY A 72 1.81 0.84 10.47
C GLY A 72 2.52 0.64 9.13
N VAL A 73 1.86 1.03 8.03
CA VAL A 73 2.45 1.04 6.69
C VAL A 73 2.52 2.48 6.20
N VAL A 74 3.71 2.92 5.83
CA VAL A 74 3.99 4.28 5.38
C VAL A 74 4.77 4.25 4.08
N GLY A 75 4.42 5.13 3.13
CA GLY A 75 5.11 5.21 1.85
C GLY A 75 5.08 6.59 1.19
N PHE A 76 6.05 6.82 0.32
CA PHE A 76 6.21 8.04 -0.47
C PHE A 76 6.01 7.75 -1.97
N SER A 77 5.40 8.69 -2.71
CA SER A 77 5.16 8.56 -4.16
C SER A 77 4.48 7.22 -4.49
N MET A 78 5.06 6.38 -5.34
CA MET A 78 4.53 5.04 -5.66
C MET A 78 4.32 4.16 -4.41
N GLY A 79 5.19 4.26 -3.41
CA GLY A 79 5.05 3.52 -2.15
C GLY A 79 3.87 4.01 -1.30
N GLY A 80 3.49 5.29 -1.41
CA GLY A 80 2.30 5.82 -0.74
C GLY A 80 1.00 5.27 -1.33
N CYS A 81 1.00 5.04 -2.65
CA CYS A 81 -0.12 4.41 -3.36
C CYS A 81 -0.26 2.97 -2.89
N LEU A 82 0.87 2.23 -2.87
CA LEU A 82 0.92 0.89 -2.31
C LEU A 82 0.44 0.83 -0.85
N ALA A 83 0.85 1.77 -0.01
CA ALA A 83 0.40 1.84 1.38
C ALA A 83 -1.13 1.94 1.50
N LEU A 84 -1.79 2.73 0.65
CA LEU A 84 -3.25 2.82 0.59
C LEU A 84 -3.88 1.47 0.19
N HIS A 85 -3.33 0.79 -0.81
CA HIS A 85 -3.81 -0.54 -1.21
C HIS A 85 -3.58 -1.61 -0.14
N VAL A 86 -2.54 -1.49 0.68
CA VAL A 86 -2.30 -2.40 1.80
C VAL A 86 -3.28 -2.12 2.93
N VAL A 87 -3.43 -0.87 3.37
CA VAL A 87 -4.26 -0.59 4.55
C VAL A 87 -5.75 -0.62 4.26
N TYR A 88 -6.18 -0.20 3.06
CA TYR A 88 -7.60 -0.05 2.73
C TYR A 88 -8.08 -0.97 1.60
N GLY A 89 -7.15 -1.58 0.85
CA GLY A 89 -7.44 -2.32 -0.37
C GLY A 89 -7.41 -3.84 -0.21
N ARG A 90 -6.47 -4.48 -0.93
CA ARG A 90 -6.48 -5.91 -1.26
C ARG A 90 -5.72 -6.80 -0.26
N SER A 91 -4.96 -6.19 0.65
CA SER A 91 -4.18 -6.92 1.65
C SER A 91 -5.06 -7.79 2.56
N ARG A 92 -4.50 -8.91 3.03
CA ARG A 92 -5.12 -9.74 4.10
C ARG A 92 -5.25 -9.00 5.44
N TYR A 93 -4.48 -7.93 5.60
CA TYR A 93 -4.44 -7.04 6.76
C TYR A 93 -5.22 -5.74 6.57
N ALA A 94 -5.87 -5.54 5.41
CA ALA A 94 -6.67 -4.35 5.17
C ALA A 94 -7.65 -4.11 6.34
N GLY A 95 -7.70 -2.88 6.85
CA GLY A 95 -8.43 -2.43 8.03
C GLY A 95 -8.21 -3.24 9.31
N LYS A 96 -7.02 -3.81 9.49
CA LYS A 96 -6.53 -4.37 10.76
C LYS A 96 -5.25 -3.69 11.25
N LEU A 97 -4.64 -2.84 10.41
CA LEU A 97 -3.38 -2.16 10.67
C LEU A 97 -3.60 -0.85 11.45
N ALA A 98 -2.60 -0.45 12.24
CA ALA A 98 -2.67 0.71 13.13
C ALA A 98 -2.69 2.05 12.38
N LEU A 99 -1.96 2.12 11.26
CA LEU A 99 -1.65 3.38 10.59
C LEU A 99 -1.46 3.17 9.09
N CYS A 100 -2.01 4.10 8.30
CA CYS A 100 -1.62 4.35 6.91
C CYS A 100 -0.95 5.72 6.80
N GLY A 101 0.28 5.78 6.32
CA GLY A 101 0.95 7.02 5.93
C GLY A 101 1.17 7.06 4.42
N ALA A 102 0.52 7.97 3.72
CA ALA A 102 0.63 8.12 2.27
C ALA A 102 1.09 9.53 1.92
N MET A 103 2.32 9.68 1.41
CA MET A 103 2.97 10.98 1.23
C MET A 103 3.27 11.28 -0.23
N SER A 104 2.91 12.49 -0.70
CA SER A 104 3.15 12.97 -2.08
C SER A 104 2.86 11.91 -3.14
N THR A 105 1.71 11.28 -3.02
CA THR A 105 1.32 10.10 -3.79
C THR A 105 0.16 10.39 -4.73
N PHE A 106 -0.34 9.35 -5.40
CA PHE A 106 -1.41 9.41 -6.37
C PHE A 106 -2.29 8.15 -6.26
N LEU A 107 -3.51 8.25 -6.76
CA LEU A 107 -4.38 7.13 -7.09
C LEU A 107 -4.82 7.30 -8.54
N ALA A 108 -5.07 6.19 -9.24
CA ALA A 108 -5.73 6.21 -10.54
C ALA A 108 -7.20 6.60 -10.37
N GLU A 109 -7.81 7.20 -11.40
CA GLU A 109 -9.23 7.58 -11.40
C GLU A 109 -10.17 6.42 -11.06
N ASP A 110 -9.85 5.22 -11.54
CA ASP A 110 -10.61 4.00 -11.30
C ASP A 110 -9.92 3.06 -10.29
N SER A 111 -9.12 3.62 -9.37
CA SER A 111 -8.31 2.81 -8.45
C SER A 111 -9.18 1.83 -7.67
N SER A 112 -8.73 0.58 -7.62
CA SER A 112 -9.49 -0.49 -6.98
C SER A 112 -9.65 -0.28 -5.47
N VAL A 113 -8.78 0.53 -4.85
CA VAL A 113 -8.82 0.83 -3.42
C VAL A 113 -10.10 1.57 -3.03
N ASP A 114 -10.66 2.43 -3.89
CA ASP A 114 -11.86 3.22 -3.56
C ASP A 114 -13.07 2.32 -3.32
N ALA A 115 -13.31 1.39 -4.24
CA ALA A 115 -14.41 0.44 -4.13
C ALA A 115 -14.21 -0.55 -2.96
N LEU A 116 -12.98 -0.98 -2.71
CA LEU A 116 -12.66 -1.90 -1.62
C LEU A 116 -12.82 -1.24 -0.26
N ALA A 117 -12.30 -0.02 -0.12
CA ALA A 117 -12.44 0.79 1.08
C ALA A 117 -13.92 1.10 1.35
N ALA A 118 -14.68 1.53 0.34
CA ALA A 118 -16.10 1.80 0.50
C ALA A 118 -16.87 0.58 1.02
N ARG A 119 -16.61 -0.62 0.48
CA ARG A 119 -17.24 -1.87 0.96
C ARG A 119 -16.83 -2.21 2.37
N ARG A 120 -15.56 -2.01 2.72
CA ARG A 120 -15.01 -2.39 4.02
C ARG A 120 -15.47 -1.45 5.14
N PHE A 121 -15.55 -0.16 4.87
CA PHE A 121 -15.81 0.88 5.87
C PHE A 121 -17.22 1.50 5.77
N ALA A 122 -18.12 0.93 4.94
CA ALA A 122 -19.50 1.40 4.80
C ALA A 122 -20.26 1.55 6.14
N GLY A 123 -19.94 0.71 7.15
CA GLY A 123 -20.57 0.76 8.47
C GLY A 123 -20.05 1.88 9.40
N GLU A 124 -18.89 2.45 9.12
CA GLU A 124 -18.25 3.50 9.94
C GLU A 124 -18.63 4.92 9.49
N ALA A 125 -18.95 5.10 8.20
CA ALA A 125 -19.48 6.37 7.69
C ALA A 125 -20.79 6.80 8.37
N ALA A 126 -21.58 5.84 8.86
CA ALA A 126 -22.82 6.08 9.60
C ALA A 126 -22.61 6.47 11.08
N ARG A 127 -21.37 6.40 11.61
CA ARG A 127 -21.04 6.69 13.01
C ARG A 127 -20.38 8.05 13.23
N ARG A 128 -20.21 8.86 12.18
CA ARG A 128 -19.68 10.21 12.33
C ARG A 128 -20.74 11.08 13.05
N PRO A 129 -20.48 11.63 14.25
CA PRO A 129 -21.39 12.61 14.83
C PRO A 129 -21.51 13.83 13.90
N PRO A 130 -22.65 14.55 13.95
CA PRO A 130 -22.93 15.69 13.06
C PRO A 130 -21.87 16.80 13.13
#